data_AF-A0A1I3XAP4-F1
#
_entry.id   AF-A0A1I3XAP4-F1
#
_cell.length_a   1.000
_cell.length_b   1.000
_cell.length_c   1.000
_cell.angle_alpha   90.00
_cell.angle_beta   90.00
_cell.angle_gamma   90.00
#
_symmetry.space_group_name_H-M   'P 1'
#
loop_
_entity.id
_entity.type
_entity.pdbx_description
1 polymer ?
#
loop_
_entity_poly.entity_id
_entity_poly.type
_entity_poly.pdbx_seq_one_letter_code
_entity_poly.pdbx_strand_id
1 'polypeptide(L)'
;MREGWKEGNVDGKPTGRVDIDLSAVMYDQNWQYVVHVSYTNLRSSKYQAAHSGDMVSAPQGACEFIDLHIPSIVNFGGRYLVATLHSFTNQPYCNLPECFTGWMMRKKPLSGEIFEPATVANKMDVTADTQIAIPVIMDLVKREVIWTDLALTRNPHHYNHVEGNPKGMVLMGKAMTAWRKPDLYDLFSLHVEARGESVETRDQADAIFSPEEGVTPFDLEQIMAEFLV
;
A
#
# COMPACT_ATOMS: atom_id res chain seq x y z
N MET A 1 -9.47 0.41 -2.31
CA MET A 1 -8.47 1.11 -1.46
C MET A 1 -9.14 2.31 -0.82
N ARG A 2 -8.71 2.71 0.37
CA ARG A 2 -9.22 3.86 1.11
C ARG A 2 -8.06 4.72 1.57
N GLU A 3 -8.21 6.02 1.55
CA GLU A 3 -7.34 6.96 2.24
C GLU A 3 -8.17 7.90 3.10
N GLY A 4 -7.62 8.37 4.20
CA GLY A 4 -8.29 9.37 5.02
C GLY A 4 -7.31 10.40 5.53
N TRP A 5 -7.71 11.67 5.57
CA TRP A 5 -6.88 12.75 6.09
C TRP A 5 -7.73 13.82 6.77
N LYS A 6 -7.09 14.72 7.51
CA LYS A 6 -7.77 15.80 8.23
C LYS A 6 -6.96 17.09 8.21
N GLU A 7 -7.65 18.21 8.02
CA GLU A 7 -7.10 19.54 8.21
C GLU A 7 -7.07 19.92 9.69
N GLY A 8 -6.13 20.78 10.09
CA GLY A 8 -6.05 21.21 11.47
C GLY A 8 -4.80 22.03 11.77
N ASN A 9 -4.19 21.75 12.93
CA ASN A 9 -2.95 22.37 13.36
C ASN A 9 -1.94 21.29 13.75
N VAL A 10 -0.69 21.46 13.33
CA VAL A 10 0.45 20.64 13.72
C VAL A 10 1.53 21.59 14.23
N ASP A 11 2.04 21.37 15.44
CA ASP A 11 3.05 22.22 16.09
C ASP A 11 2.73 23.73 16.08
N GLY A 12 1.46 24.06 16.31
CA GLY A 12 0.97 25.44 16.34
C GLY A 12 0.87 26.11 14.96
N LYS A 13 1.07 25.37 13.86
CA LYS A 13 0.89 25.85 12.49
C LYS A 13 -0.36 25.25 11.86
N PRO A 14 -1.24 26.07 11.26
CA PRO A 14 -2.40 25.55 10.54
C PRO A 14 -1.96 24.88 9.24
N THR A 15 -2.61 23.77 8.89
CA THR A 15 -2.36 23.03 7.64
C THR A 15 -2.80 23.80 6.39
N GLY A 16 -3.74 24.74 6.56
CA GLY A 16 -4.53 25.30 5.46
C GLY A 16 -5.49 24.26 4.88
N ARG A 17 -5.98 24.52 3.66
CA ARG A 17 -6.75 23.54 2.87
C ARG A 17 -5.83 22.37 2.52
N VAL A 18 -6.27 21.16 2.82
CA VAL A 18 -5.53 19.93 2.52
C VAL A 18 -6.32 19.09 1.54
N ASP A 19 -5.66 18.78 0.44
CA ASP A 19 -6.16 18.05 -0.70
C ASP A 19 -5.21 16.88 -0.99
N ILE A 20 -5.68 15.67 -0.72
CA ILE A 20 -4.94 14.43 -0.93
C ILE A 20 -5.69 13.65 -2.00
N ASP A 21 -4.98 13.35 -3.09
CA ASP A 21 -5.52 12.59 -4.22
C ASP A 21 -5.21 11.10 -4.07
N LEU A 22 -6.25 10.26 -4.16
CA LEU A 22 -6.08 8.83 -4.40
C LEU A 22 -5.96 8.54 -5.89
N SER A 23 -5.06 7.65 -6.27
CA SER A 23 -4.99 7.13 -7.63
C SER A 23 -4.56 5.67 -7.65
N ALA A 24 -5.01 4.96 -8.68
CA ALA A 24 -4.65 3.56 -8.90
C ALA A 24 -4.35 3.31 -10.38
N VAL A 25 -3.18 2.76 -10.65
CA VAL A 25 -2.71 2.45 -12.01
C VAL A 25 -2.63 0.95 -12.18
N MET A 26 -3.20 0.43 -13.26
CA MET A 26 -3.18 -0.98 -13.59
C MET A 26 -2.24 -1.24 -14.75
N TYR A 27 -1.44 -2.29 -14.59
CA TYR A 27 -0.50 -2.77 -15.59
C TYR A 27 -0.72 -4.25 -15.88
N ASP A 28 -0.35 -4.69 -17.08
CA ASP A 28 -0.33 -6.10 -17.45
C ASP A 28 0.91 -6.81 -16.89
N GLN A 29 1.06 -8.10 -17.20
CA GLN A 29 2.22 -8.90 -16.77
C GLN A 29 3.58 -8.38 -17.25
N ASN A 30 3.61 -7.58 -18.31
CA ASN A 30 4.81 -6.99 -18.89
C ASN A 30 5.01 -5.53 -18.45
N TRP A 31 4.26 -5.09 -17.42
CA TRP A 31 4.22 -3.71 -16.95
C TRP A 31 3.80 -2.69 -18.03
N GLN A 32 3.03 -3.13 -19.02
CA GLN A 32 2.39 -2.21 -19.97
C GLN A 32 1.13 -1.63 -19.33
N TYR A 33 0.91 -0.34 -19.55
CA TYR A 33 -0.25 0.36 -19.03
C TYR A 33 -1.55 -0.27 -19.56
N VAL A 34 -2.50 -0.53 -18.66
CA VAL A 34 -3.82 -1.09 -18.98
C VAL A 34 -4.89 -0.02 -18.83
N VAL A 35 -5.00 0.54 -17.62
CA VAL A 35 -5.96 1.58 -17.26
C VAL A 35 -5.51 2.24 -15.96
N HIS A 36 -6.01 3.42 -15.63
CA HIS A 36 -5.92 3.99 -14.28
C HIS A 36 -7.29 4.49 -13.82
N VAL A 37 -7.44 4.69 -12.52
CA VAL A 37 -8.59 5.35 -11.90
C VAL A 37 -8.06 6.42 -10.94
N SER A 38 -8.59 7.63 -11.05
CA SER A 38 -8.15 8.85 -10.36
C SER A 38 -9.26 9.89 -10.40
N TYR A 39 -9.05 11.06 -9.80
CA TYR A 39 -9.94 12.21 -9.98
C TYR A 39 -10.12 12.63 -11.45
N THR A 40 -9.10 12.45 -12.31
CA THR A 40 -9.16 12.74 -13.76
C THR A 40 -9.84 11.65 -14.58
N ASN A 41 -9.91 10.42 -14.06
CA ASN A 41 -10.55 9.27 -14.71
C ASN A 41 -11.34 8.43 -13.71
N LEU A 42 -12.53 8.92 -13.35
CA LEU A 42 -13.29 8.38 -12.22
C LEU A 42 -13.75 6.92 -12.40
N ARG A 43 -13.90 6.41 -13.62
CA ARG A 43 -14.50 5.09 -13.84
C ARG A 43 -13.93 4.38 -15.05
N SER A 44 -13.86 3.06 -14.95
CA SER A 44 -13.66 2.19 -16.10
C SER A 44 -14.71 1.08 -16.14
N SER A 45 -15.64 1.18 -17.08
CA SER A 45 -16.70 0.18 -17.28
C SER A 45 -16.13 -1.19 -17.67
N LYS A 46 -15.08 -1.20 -18.50
CA LYS A 46 -14.43 -2.44 -18.97
C LYS A 46 -13.79 -3.23 -17.82
N TYR A 47 -13.13 -2.53 -16.91
CA TYR A 47 -12.40 -3.14 -15.79
C TYR A 47 -13.20 -3.14 -14.48
N GLN A 48 -14.45 -2.63 -14.52
CA GLN A 48 -15.33 -2.47 -13.36
C GLN A 48 -14.62 -1.84 -12.16
N ALA A 49 -14.03 -0.68 -12.41
CA ALA A 49 -13.29 0.11 -11.44
C ALA A 49 -13.90 1.51 -11.30
N ALA A 50 -13.95 2.04 -10.08
CA ALA A 50 -14.57 3.33 -9.80
C ALA A 50 -13.89 4.08 -8.65
N HIS A 51 -13.69 5.38 -8.83
CA HIS A 51 -13.29 6.36 -7.82
C HIS A 51 -14.53 6.90 -7.10
N SER A 52 -14.40 7.24 -5.83
CA SER A 52 -15.46 7.84 -5.01
C SER A 52 -15.86 9.25 -5.42
N GLY A 53 -15.05 9.91 -6.24
CA GLY A 53 -15.05 11.36 -6.42
C GLY A 53 -13.81 12.00 -5.80
N ASP A 54 -13.71 13.32 -5.92
CA ASP A 54 -12.55 14.15 -5.56
C ASP A 54 -12.94 15.07 -4.39
N MET A 55 -12.29 14.88 -3.24
CA MET A 55 -12.54 15.63 -2.02
C MET A 55 -11.41 16.64 -1.79
N VAL A 56 -11.66 17.90 -2.14
CA VAL A 56 -10.59 18.93 -2.13
C VAL A 56 -10.34 19.62 -0.77
N SER A 57 -11.00 19.18 0.30
CA SER A 57 -10.86 19.73 1.67
C SER A 57 -11.36 18.76 2.74
N ALA A 58 -10.77 18.83 3.94
CA ALA A 58 -11.05 17.89 5.04
C ALA A 58 -11.10 18.52 6.45
N PRO A 59 -11.86 19.60 6.71
CA PRO A 59 -11.91 20.26 8.02
C PRO A 59 -12.44 19.36 9.14
N GLN A 60 -13.29 18.39 8.81
CA GLN A 60 -13.84 17.37 9.73
C GLN A 60 -13.30 15.96 9.42
N GLY A 61 -12.24 15.89 8.62
CA GLY A 61 -11.77 14.65 7.99
C GLY A 61 -12.48 14.38 6.66
N ALA A 62 -11.74 13.78 5.72
CA ALA A 62 -12.24 13.30 4.44
C ALA A 62 -11.67 11.91 4.15
N CYS A 63 -12.31 11.20 3.23
CA CYS A 63 -11.85 9.89 2.78
C CYS A 63 -12.21 9.68 1.32
N GLU A 64 -11.24 9.24 0.53
CA GLU A 64 -11.43 8.78 -0.84
C GLU A 64 -11.29 7.27 -0.92
N PHE A 65 -11.93 6.68 -1.92
CA PHE A 65 -11.82 5.26 -2.18
C PHE A 65 -11.89 4.91 -3.66
N ILE A 66 -11.15 3.85 -3.99
CA ILE A 66 -11.20 3.20 -5.30
C ILE A 66 -11.72 1.78 -5.12
N ASP A 67 -12.88 1.51 -5.74
CA ASP A 67 -13.47 0.19 -5.87
C ASP A 67 -12.92 -0.52 -7.10
N LEU A 68 -12.52 -1.77 -6.93
CA LEU A 68 -11.86 -2.59 -7.96
C LEU A 68 -12.49 -3.97 -8.02
N HIS A 69 -12.96 -4.38 -9.19
CA HIS A 69 -13.38 -5.76 -9.41
C HIS A 69 -12.24 -6.61 -9.97
N ILE A 70 -11.46 -7.23 -9.07
CA ILE A 70 -10.27 -8.04 -9.40
C ILE A 70 -10.52 -9.05 -10.53
N PRO A 71 -11.60 -9.86 -10.53
CA PRO A 71 -11.84 -10.82 -11.61
C PRO A 71 -11.98 -10.15 -12.98
N SER A 72 -12.65 -9.00 -13.08
CA SER A 72 -12.76 -8.26 -14.34
C SER A 72 -11.42 -7.71 -14.80
N ILE A 73 -10.60 -7.20 -13.86
CA ILE A 73 -9.27 -6.67 -14.18
C ILE A 73 -8.37 -7.75 -14.76
N VAL A 74 -8.30 -8.90 -14.10
CA VAL A 74 -7.51 -10.06 -14.54
C VAL A 74 -8.01 -10.59 -15.89
N ASN A 75 -9.32 -10.72 -16.06
CA ASN A 75 -9.90 -11.20 -17.32
C ASN A 75 -9.55 -10.32 -18.53
N PHE A 76 -9.34 -9.01 -18.31
CA PHE A 76 -8.94 -8.08 -19.36
C PHE A 76 -7.43 -7.76 -19.38
N GLY A 77 -6.61 -8.65 -18.82
CA GLY A 77 -5.15 -8.62 -18.93
C GLY A 77 -4.42 -7.80 -17.88
N GLY A 78 -5.12 -7.20 -16.92
CA GLY A 78 -4.49 -6.52 -15.79
C GLY A 78 -3.89 -7.51 -14.78
N ARG A 79 -2.70 -7.21 -14.28
CA ARG A 79 -2.01 -8.02 -13.26
C ARG A 79 -1.56 -7.20 -12.08
N TYR A 80 -0.89 -6.09 -12.31
CA TYR A 80 -0.35 -5.26 -11.23
C TYR A 80 -1.23 -4.04 -11.03
N LEU A 81 -1.54 -3.74 -9.77
CA LEU A 81 -2.17 -2.50 -9.36
C LEU A 81 -1.18 -1.72 -8.51
N VAL A 82 -0.92 -0.47 -8.87
CA VAL A 82 -0.10 0.45 -8.07
C VAL A 82 -0.99 1.54 -7.50
N ALA A 83 -1.08 1.59 -6.18
CA ALA A 83 -1.78 2.63 -5.45
C ALA A 83 -0.87 3.82 -5.22
N THR A 84 -1.35 5.03 -5.44
CA THR A 84 -0.58 6.24 -5.18
C THR A 84 -1.42 7.26 -4.45
N LEU A 85 -0.83 7.88 -3.43
CA LEU A 85 -1.34 9.07 -2.79
C LEU A 85 -0.50 10.26 -3.25
N HIS A 86 -1.14 11.41 -3.42
CA HIS A 86 -0.46 12.65 -3.79
C HIS A 86 -1.04 13.82 -2.99
N SER A 87 -0.19 14.61 -2.35
CA SER A 87 -0.62 15.87 -1.71
C SER A 87 -0.69 16.98 -2.75
N PHE A 88 -1.89 17.22 -3.29
CA PHE A 88 -2.14 18.22 -4.32
C PHE A 88 -1.84 19.64 -3.81
N THR A 89 -2.20 19.93 -2.57
CA THR A 89 -1.92 21.22 -1.91
C THR A 89 -0.51 21.34 -1.34
N ASN A 90 0.37 20.35 -1.59
CA ASN A 90 1.81 20.37 -1.31
C ASN A 90 2.21 20.33 0.18
N GLN A 91 1.36 19.83 1.06
CA GLN A 91 1.78 19.54 2.43
C GLN A 91 2.58 18.23 2.44
N PRO A 92 3.78 18.20 3.05
CA PRO A 92 4.38 16.94 3.44
C PRO A 92 3.45 16.18 4.39
N TYR A 93 3.38 14.86 4.29
CA TYR A 93 2.45 14.07 5.12
C TYR A 93 2.73 14.21 6.62
N CYS A 94 4.00 14.38 7.02
CA CYS A 94 4.38 14.68 8.41
C CYS A 94 3.78 15.98 8.98
N ASN A 95 3.33 16.89 8.12
CA ASN A 95 2.70 18.16 8.50
C ASN A 95 1.16 18.08 8.52
N LEU A 96 0.58 16.87 8.42
CA LEU A 96 -0.85 16.63 8.54
C LEU A 96 -1.15 16.05 9.93
N PRO A 97 -2.23 16.50 10.61
CA PRO A 97 -2.64 15.94 11.90
C PRO A 97 -2.88 14.43 11.82
N GLU A 98 -3.52 14.00 10.74
CA GLU A 98 -3.87 12.61 10.48
C GLU A 98 -3.86 12.39 8.96
N CYS A 99 -3.17 11.33 8.50
CA CYS A 99 -3.23 10.85 7.13
C CYS A 99 -3.03 9.32 7.14
N PHE A 100 -3.93 8.61 6.48
CA PHE A 100 -4.01 7.17 6.50
C PHE A 100 -4.28 6.61 5.11
N THR A 101 -3.83 5.39 4.88
CA THR A 101 -4.18 4.61 3.68
C THR A 101 -4.45 3.16 4.04
N GLY A 102 -5.19 2.45 3.21
CA GLY A 102 -5.55 1.07 3.47
C GLY A 102 -6.37 0.40 2.37
N TRP A 103 -6.68 -0.86 2.58
CA TRP A 103 -7.58 -1.62 1.71
C TRP A 103 -8.50 -2.53 2.50
N MET A 104 -9.55 -2.96 1.81
CA MET A 104 -10.55 -3.88 2.33
C MET A 104 -11.04 -4.73 1.16
N MET A 105 -11.42 -5.97 1.46
CA MET A 105 -12.10 -6.83 0.51
C MET A 105 -13.61 -6.72 0.75
N ARG A 106 -14.38 -6.59 -0.33
CA ARG A 106 -15.84 -6.52 -0.26
C ARG A 106 -16.46 -7.60 -1.14
N LYS A 107 -17.55 -8.20 -0.67
CA LYS A 107 -18.31 -9.20 -1.44
C LYS A 107 -19.19 -8.57 -2.52
N LYS A 108 -19.56 -7.28 -2.38
CA LYS A 108 -20.37 -6.54 -3.36
C LYS A 108 -19.76 -5.14 -3.62
N PRO A 109 -19.32 -4.82 -4.85
CA PRO A 109 -18.95 -3.45 -5.21
C PRO A 109 -20.19 -2.55 -5.25
N LEU A 110 -20.05 -1.25 -4.97
CA LEU A 110 -21.11 -0.24 -5.11
C LEU A 110 -22.40 -0.48 -4.29
N SER A 111 -22.37 -1.18 -3.15
CA SER A 111 -23.58 -1.45 -2.35
C SER A 111 -24.22 -0.20 -1.72
N GLY A 112 -23.56 0.97 -1.78
CA GLY A 112 -24.03 2.19 -1.11
C GLY A 112 -24.05 2.07 0.41
N GLU A 113 -23.50 0.99 0.97
CA GLU A 113 -23.42 0.80 2.41
C GLU A 113 -22.48 1.84 3.01
N ILE A 114 -22.98 2.50 4.04
CA ILE A 114 -22.25 3.44 4.89
C ILE A 114 -20.90 2.81 5.23
N PHE A 115 -19.83 3.59 5.14
CA PHE A 115 -18.50 3.16 5.51
C PHE A 115 -18.52 2.48 6.89
N GLU A 116 -18.12 1.20 6.93
CA GLU A 116 -17.89 0.46 8.17
C GLU A 116 -16.38 0.36 8.41
N PRO A 117 -15.78 1.21 9.28
CA PRO A 117 -14.35 1.20 9.59
C PRO A 117 -13.83 -0.18 10.01
N ALA A 118 -14.65 -0.97 10.69
CA ALA A 118 -14.32 -2.33 11.16
C ALA A 118 -14.03 -3.33 10.02
N THR A 119 -14.40 -3.01 8.78
CA THR A 119 -14.18 -3.88 7.61
C THR A 119 -12.86 -3.61 6.89
N VAL A 120 -12.07 -2.65 7.37
CA VAL A 120 -10.74 -2.35 6.83
C VAL A 120 -9.79 -3.50 7.16
N ALA A 121 -9.28 -4.17 6.13
CA ALA A 121 -8.40 -5.31 6.29
C ALA A 121 -7.00 -4.88 6.74
N ASN A 122 -6.55 -3.70 6.29
CA ASN A 122 -5.32 -3.10 6.76
C ASN A 122 -5.38 -1.57 6.65
N LYS A 123 -4.81 -0.88 7.63
CA LYS A 123 -4.73 0.58 7.74
C LYS A 123 -3.27 0.92 8.12
N MET A 124 -2.70 1.87 7.39
CA MET A 124 -1.36 2.40 7.64
C MET A 124 -1.42 3.91 7.83
N ASP A 125 -0.51 4.42 8.66
CA ASP A 125 -0.30 5.85 8.83
C ASP A 125 0.68 6.35 7.76
N VAL A 126 0.37 7.48 7.14
CA VAL A 126 1.24 8.13 6.16
C VAL A 126 1.82 9.38 6.82
N THR A 127 3.06 9.30 7.27
CA THR A 127 3.69 10.32 8.14
C THR A 127 5.05 10.79 7.62
N ALA A 128 5.44 10.39 6.41
CA ALA A 128 6.73 10.75 5.82
C ALA A 128 6.83 12.24 5.48
N ASP A 129 8.05 12.80 5.51
CA ASP A 129 8.36 14.14 4.99
C ASP A 129 8.44 14.14 3.45
N THR A 130 7.33 13.76 2.84
CA THR A 130 7.15 13.59 1.39
C THR A 130 5.73 13.98 0.99
N GLN A 131 5.49 14.13 -0.31
CA GLN A 131 4.18 14.55 -0.85
C GLN A 131 3.57 13.49 -1.77
N ILE A 132 4.29 12.39 -2.01
CA ILE A 132 3.81 11.25 -2.79
C ILE A 132 4.13 10.00 -1.99
N ALA A 133 3.14 9.12 -1.88
CA ALA A 133 3.33 7.80 -1.29
C ALA A 133 2.81 6.72 -2.26
N ILE A 134 3.58 5.66 -2.40
CA ILE A 134 3.18 4.41 -3.04
C ILE A 134 3.20 3.39 -1.90
N PRO A 135 2.09 3.20 -1.16
CA PRO A 135 2.09 2.34 0.02
C PRO A 135 2.07 0.86 -0.36
N VAL A 136 1.35 0.51 -1.43
CA VAL A 136 1.16 -0.88 -1.85
C VAL A 136 1.15 -1.04 -3.36
N ILE A 137 1.66 -2.20 -3.77
CA ILE A 137 1.47 -2.78 -5.10
C ILE A 137 0.75 -4.11 -4.92
N MET A 138 -0.31 -4.36 -5.68
CA MET A 138 -1.03 -5.64 -5.62
C MET A 138 -0.75 -6.45 -6.88
N ASP A 139 -0.29 -7.71 -6.75
CA ASP A 139 -0.35 -8.70 -7.82
C ASP A 139 -1.74 -9.36 -7.77
N LEU A 140 -2.62 -8.92 -8.66
CA LEU A 140 -4.02 -9.31 -8.73
C LEU A 140 -4.20 -10.78 -9.17
N VAL A 141 -3.22 -11.34 -9.86
CA VAL A 141 -3.25 -12.74 -10.31
C VAL A 141 -2.86 -13.66 -9.16
N LYS A 142 -1.75 -13.33 -8.47
CA LYS A 142 -1.30 -14.09 -7.30
C LYS A 142 -2.08 -13.80 -6.02
N ARG A 143 -2.85 -12.71 -6.01
CA ARG A 143 -3.55 -12.17 -4.82
C ARG A 143 -2.59 -11.78 -3.69
N GLU A 144 -1.45 -11.22 -4.08
CA GLU A 144 -0.41 -10.76 -3.15
C GLU A 144 -0.49 -9.24 -3.00
N VAL A 145 -0.29 -8.76 -1.77
CA VAL A 145 -0.07 -7.34 -1.48
C VAL A 145 1.39 -7.14 -1.12
N ILE A 146 2.08 -6.33 -1.91
CA ILE A 146 3.48 -5.99 -1.74
C ILE A 146 3.54 -4.61 -1.10
N TRP A 147 4.04 -4.60 0.13
CA TRP A 147 4.28 -3.39 0.89
C TRP A 147 5.52 -2.71 0.36
N THR A 148 5.35 -1.49 -0.14
CA THR A 148 6.43 -0.82 -0.85
C THR A 148 7.15 0.21 0.00
N ASP A 149 6.45 0.86 0.93
CA ASP A 149 7.00 1.95 1.77
C ASP A 149 7.79 2.98 0.93
N LEU A 150 7.31 3.24 -0.29
CA LEU A 150 7.96 4.13 -1.23
C LEU A 150 7.35 5.53 -1.06
N ALA A 151 8.19 6.47 -0.67
CA ALA A 151 7.81 7.86 -0.46
C ALA A 151 8.73 8.75 -1.32
N LEU A 152 8.15 9.71 -2.06
CA LEU A 152 8.89 10.58 -2.95
C LEU A 152 8.67 12.05 -2.59
N THR A 153 9.76 12.80 -2.48
CA THR A 153 9.72 14.27 -2.46
C THR A 153 9.31 14.77 -3.85
N ARG A 154 8.52 15.85 -3.90
CA ARG A 154 8.11 16.44 -5.18
C ARG A 154 9.34 16.91 -5.96
N ASN A 155 9.45 16.48 -7.22
CA ASN A 155 10.44 17.04 -8.14
C ASN A 155 9.81 18.23 -8.91
N PRO A 156 10.39 19.44 -8.88
CA PRO A 156 9.86 20.61 -9.60
C PRO A 156 9.91 20.48 -11.13
N HIS A 157 10.66 19.51 -11.69
CA HIS A 157 10.80 19.33 -13.14
C HIS A 157 9.83 18.32 -13.76
N HIS A 158 9.03 17.62 -12.97
CA HIS A 158 8.04 16.65 -13.46
C HIS A 158 6.69 16.88 -12.76
N TYR A 159 5.61 16.90 -13.54
CA TYR A 159 4.26 16.85 -12.96
C TYR A 159 4.08 15.49 -12.31
N ASN A 160 3.92 15.44 -10.99
CA ASN A 160 3.88 14.17 -10.24
C ASN A 160 2.46 13.63 -10.07
N HIS A 161 1.63 13.79 -11.08
CA HIS A 161 0.45 12.93 -11.24
C HIS A 161 0.89 11.63 -11.93
N VAL A 162 0.11 10.56 -11.80
CA VAL A 162 0.31 9.28 -12.50
C VAL A 162 0.69 9.48 -13.98
N GLU A 163 0.01 10.43 -14.62
CA GLU A 163 0.18 10.76 -16.05
C GLU A 163 1.53 11.41 -16.38
N GLY A 164 2.18 12.08 -15.41
CA GLY A 164 3.43 12.82 -15.61
C GLY A 164 4.71 12.07 -15.21
N ASN A 165 4.61 10.93 -14.51
CA ASN A 165 5.77 10.05 -14.22
C ASN A 165 5.52 8.54 -14.49
N PRO A 166 5.04 8.14 -15.68
CA PRO A 166 4.71 6.73 -15.96
C PRO A 166 5.93 5.80 -15.95
N LYS A 167 7.13 6.31 -16.31
CA LYS A 167 8.36 5.52 -16.37
C LYS A 167 8.91 5.16 -14.98
N GLY A 168 8.87 6.11 -14.03
CA GLY A 168 9.31 5.87 -12.65
C GLY A 168 8.44 4.83 -11.96
N MET A 169 7.12 4.93 -12.13
CA MET A 169 6.14 3.98 -11.60
C MET A 169 6.38 2.55 -12.09
N VAL A 170 6.65 2.37 -13.40
CA VAL A 170 6.97 1.06 -13.97
C VAL A 170 8.28 0.50 -13.41
N LEU A 171 9.32 1.34 -13.26
CA LEU A 171 10.60 0.88 -12.74
C LEU A 171 10.50 0.45 -11.27
N MET A 172 9.87 1.28 -10.43
CA MET A 172 9.62 0.95 -9.02
C MET A 172 8.77 -0.30 -8.90
N GLY A 173 7.72 -0.41 -9.71
CA GLY A 173 6.87 -1.58 -9.73
C GLY A 173 7.61 -2.86 -10.09
N LYS A 174 8.42 -2.84 -11.15
CA LYS A 174 9.29 -3.96 -11.53
C LYS A 174 10.26 -4.31 -10.42
N ALA A 175 10.93 -3.32 -9.83
CA ALA A 175 11.87 -3.53 -8.74
C ALA A 175 11.19 -4.22 -7.55
N MET A 176 10.06 -3.69 -7.08
CA MET A 176 9.36 -4.22 -5.90
C MET A 176 8.72 -5.59 -6.14
N THR A 177 8.26 -5.88 -7.35
CA THR A 177 7.66 -7.19 -7.69
C THR A 177 8.68 -8.27 -8.06
N ALA A 178 9.86 -7.88 -8.54
CA ALA A 178 10.97 -8.81 -8.77
C ALA A 178 11.83 -9.02 -7.51
N TRP A 179 11.67 -8.17 -6.49
CA TRP A 179 12.43 -8.25 -5.25
C TRP A 179 12.11 -9.55 -4.53
N ARG A 180 13.07 -10.48 -4.47
CA ARG A 180 13.06 -11.59 -3.52
C ARG A 180 13.64 -11.08 -2.21
N LYS A 181 12.77 -10.72 -1.26
CA LYS A 181 13.22 -10.51 0.12
C LYS A 181 13.34 -11.87 0.79
N PRO A 182 14.34 -12.08 1.67
CA PRO A 182 14.33 -13.21 2.58
C PRO A 182 13.01 -13.21 3.34
N ASP A 183 12.30 -14.34 3.36
CA ASP A 183 11.16 -14.50 4.25
C ASP A 183 11.62 -14.96 5.65
N LEU A 184 10.68 -15.18 6.57
CA LEU A 184 11.04 -15.65 7.92
C LEU A 184 11.72 -17.03 7.88
N TYR A 185 11.39 -17.87 6.90
CA TYR A 185 12.06 -19.16 6.73
C TYR A 185 13.50 -18.96 6.31
N ASP A 186 13.77 -18.08 5.34
CA ASP A 186 15.13 -17.72 4.94
C ASP A 186 15.91 -17.12 6.11
N LEU A 187 15.28 -16.22 6.88
CA LEU A 187 15.90 -15.60 8.06
C LEU A 187 16.31 -16.64 9.09
N PHE A 188 15.38 -17.49 9.53
CA PHE A 188 15.66 -18.49 10.55
C PHE A 188 16.61 -19.57 10.03
N SER A 189 16.53 -19.94 8.75
CA SER A 189 17.46 -20.89 8.13
C SER A 189 18.89 -20.35 8.14
N LEU A 190 19.09 -19.06 7.85
CA LEU A 190 20.39 -18.39 7.95
C LEU A 190 20.94 -18.38 9.39
N HIS A 191 20.07 -18.21 10.40
CA HIS A 191 20.49 -18.30 11.80
C HIS A 191 20.83 -19.72 12.22
N VAL A 192 20.05 -20.71 11.79
CA VAL A 192 20.36 -22.12 12.02
C VAL A 192 21.72 -22.46 11.41
N GLU A 193 21.99 -22.03 10.17
CA GLU A 193 23.28 -22.30 9.51
C GLU A 193 24.45 -21.56 10.18
N ALA A 194 24.26 -20.32 10.61
CA ALA A 194 25.34 -19.48 11.14
C ALA A 194 25.59 -19.66 12.65
N ARG A 195 24.57 -20.02 13.43
CA ARG A 195 24.58 -19.95 14.90
C ARG A 195 24.05 -21.22 15.58
N GLY A 196 23.59 -22.23 14.85
CA GLY A 196 23.01 -23.44 15.42
C GLY A 196 23.13 -24.67 14.52
N GLU A 197 22.17 -25.57 14.66
CA GLU A 197 22.01 -26.75 13.81
C GLU A 197 20.52 -27.14 13.72
N SER A 198 20.10 -27.72 12.60
CA SER A 198 18.74 -28.24 12.46
C SER A 198 18.64 -29.62 13.10
N VAL A 199 17.61 -29.85 13.90
CA VAL A 199 17.31 -31.16 14.50
C VAL A 199 16.08 -31.80 13.85
N GLU A 200 16.05 -33.13 13.83
CA GLU A 200 15.01 -33.91 13.14
C GLU A 200 13.70 -33.99 13.94
N THR A 201 13.76 -33.87 15.26
CA THR A 201 12.60 -33.99 16.13
C THR A 201 12.47 -32.78 17.03
N ARG A 202 11.21 -32.42 17.30
CA ARG A 202 10.88 -31.26 18.11
C ARG A 202 11.46 -31.34 19.52
N ASP A 203 11.47 -32.52 20.13
CA ASP A 203 11.95 -32.70 21.51
C ASP A 203 13.45 -32.43 21.67
N GLN A 204 14.18 -32.36 20.55
CA GLN A 204 15.61 -32.05 20.50
C GLN A 204 15.87 -30.57 20.22
N ALA A 205 14.84 -29.77 19.91
CA ALA A 205 15.00 -28.39 19.48
C ALA A 205 15.03 -27.45 20.69
N ASP A 206 16.11 -26.67 20.82
CA ASP A 206 16.19 -25.58 21.80
C ASP A 206 15.28 -24.40 21.44
N ALA A 207 15.02 -24.21 20.14
CA ALA A 207 14.11 -23.20 19.60
C ALA A 207 13.29 -23.79 18.45
N ILE A 208 12.00 -23.46 18.41
CA ILE A 208 11.07 -23.90 17.37
C ILE A 208 10.56 -22.66 16.64
N PHE A 209 10.62 -22.68 15.32
CA PHE A 209 10.04 -21.63 14.46
C PHE A 209 8.86 -22.23 13.71
N SER A 210 7.63 -21.83 14.05
CA SER A 210 6.44 -22.35 13.38
C SER A 210 5.27 -21.37 13.42
N PRO A 211 4.23 -21.54 12.58
CA PRO A 211 3.07 -20.62 12.57
C PRO A 211 2.28 -20.57 13.89
N GLU A 212 2.34 -21.62 14.72
CA GLU A 212 1.47 -21.79 15.89
C GLU A 212 2.23 -21.98 17.21
N GLU A 213 3.52 -22.27 17.16
CA GLU A 213 4.31 -22.60 18.36
C GLU A 213 5.78 -22.19 18.27
N GLY A 214 6.36 -21.90 19.44
CA GLY A 214 7.73 -21.41 19.56
C GLY A 214 7.79 -19.92 19.22
N VAL A 215 8.79 -19.50 18.45
CA VAL A 215 8.83 -18.18 17.84
C VAL A 215 7.96 -18.21 16.58
N THR A 216 6.84 -17.50 16.63
CA THR A 216 5.84 -17.44 15.56
C THR A 216 6.04 -16.22 14.67
N PRO A 217 5.43 -16.19 13.46
CA PRO A 217 5.47 -15.00 12.61
C PRO A 217 4.90 -13.73 13.24
N PHE A 218 4.19 -13.83 14.35
CA PHE A 218 3.57 -12.71 15.04
C PHE A 218 4.42 -12.17 16.20
N ASP A 219 5.49 -12.86 16.58
CA ASP A 219 6.43 -12.44 17.64
C ASP A 219 7.45 -11.42 17.13
N LEU A 220 6.94 -10.35 16.51
CA LEU A 220 7.73 -9.35 15.78
C LEU A 220 8.81 -8.70 16.66
N GLU A 221 8.52 -8.41 17.92
CA GLU A 221 9.48 -7.79 18.84
C GLU A 221 10.69 -8.70 19.10
N GLN A 222 10.45 -10.00 19.33
CA GLN A 222 11.52 -10.97 19.52
C GLN A 222 12.31 -11.19 18.23
N ILE A 223 11.61 -11.33 17.09
CA ILE A 223 12.24 -11.48 15.77
C ILE A 223 13.19 -10.31 15.49
N MET A 224 12.75 -9.08 15.76
CA MET A 224 13.58 -7.90 15.60
C MET A 224 14.79 -7.87 16.55
N ALA A 225 14.59 -8.22 17.82
CA ALA A 225 15.64 -8.12 18.83
C ALA A 225 16.74 -9.17 18.68
N GLU A 226 16.37 -10.41 18.33
CA GLU A 226 17.28 -11.56 18.37
C GLU A 226 17.80 -11.97 16.99
N PHE A 227 17.01 -11.74 15.93
CA PHE A 227 17.26 -12.31 14.61
C PHE A 227 17.54 -11.27 13.52
N LEU A 228 17.26 -9.98 13.71
CA LEU A 228 17.50 -8.93 12.69
C LEU A 228 18.75 -8.06 12.96
N VAL A 229 19.74 -8.60 13.69
CA VAL A 229 21.00 -7.92 14.06
C VAL A 229 22.01 -7.86 12.91
#